data_AF-A0A7J2H6J8-F1
#
_entry.id   AF-A0A7J2H6J8-F1
#
_cell.length_a   1.000
_cell.length_b   1.000
_cell.length_c   1.000
_cell.angle_alpha   90.00
_cell.angle_beta   90.00
_cell.angle_gamma   90.00
#
_symmetry.space_group_name_H-M   'P 1'
#
loop_
_entity.id
_entity.type
_entity.pdbx_description
1 polymer ?
#
loop_
_entity_poly.entity_id
_entity_poly.type
_entity_poly.pdbx_seq_one_letter_code
_entity_poly.pdbx_strand_id
1 'polypeptide(L)'
;MASTRVKVGPAYIGPVPHPAVGIRIPEILLEGILDAFKERRVAGGLMLSFGRETAPEYVIEAPPGVYEITMGHTGTSIKKYMTAAAEASFKKGVLVEIEADHLTVAPSSIAAVRRIYGGREWAVMSREEVEKSLEYIRSEVDEAVSTSYVNFYTIDTCSLINYAADKLSREEVRKEFWEVVE
;
A
#
# COMPACT_ATOMS: atom_id res chain seq x y z
N MET A 1 -27.03 -19.50 -25.11
CA MET A 1 -26.34 -18.26 -24.74
C MET A 1 -25.75 -18.46 -23.35
N ALA A 2 -24.43 -18.48 -23.21
CA ALA A 2 -23.81 -18.53 -21.90
C ALA A 2 -24.12 -17.22 -21.18
N SER A 3 -24.80 -17.29 -20.05
CA SER A 3 -24.92 -16.16 -19.13
C SER A 3 -23.50 -15.80 -18.69
N THR A 4 -22.93 -14.74 -19.27
CA THR A 4 -21.71 -14.12 -18.74
C THR A 4 -22.10 -13.52 -17.40
N ARG A 5 -21.95 -14.31 -16.33
CA ARG A 5 -22.08 -13.82 -14.96
C ARG A 5 -21.11 -12.66 -14.82
N VAL A 6 -21.64 -11.47 -14.57
CA VAL A 6 -20.83 -10.31 -14.19
C VAL A 6 -20.10 -10.71 -12.92
N LYS A 7 -18.76 -10.69 -12.98
CA LYS A 7 -17.93 -10.95 -11.80
C LYS A 7 -18.24 -9.85 -10.78
N VAL A 8 -18.55 -10.23 -9.55
CA VAL A 8 -18.84 -9.31 -8.44
C VAL A 8 -17.87 -9.59 -7.31
N GLY A 9 -17.57 -8.56 -6.52
CA GLY A 9 -16.63 -8.66 -5.43
C GLY A 9 -15.17 -8.43 -5.85
N PRO A 10 -14.23 -8.73 -4.94
CA PRO A 10 -12.80 -8.56 -5.16
C PRO A 10 -12.27 -9.50 -6.22
N ALA A 11 -11.54 -8.96 -7.19
CA ALA A 11 -10.89 -9.74 -8.23
C ALA A 11 -9.86 -8.90 -8.97
N TYR A 12 -8.73 -9.51 -9.33
CA TYR A 12 -7.79 -8.92 -10.29
C TYR A 12 -8.50 -8.69 -11.64
N ILE A 13 -8.51 -7.43 -12.11
CA ILE A 13 -9.15 -6.96 -13.35
C ILE A 13 -8.12 -6.94 -14.49
N GLY A 14 -6.83 -6.87 -14.17
CA GLY A 14 -5.76 -6.78 -15.16
C GLY A 14 -5.46 -5.35 -15.58
N PRO A 15 -4.71 -5.13 -16.68
CA PRO A 15 -4.25 -3.83 -17.13
C PRO A 15 -5.35 -3.00 -17.83
N VAL A 16 -6.54 -2.93 -17.22
CA VAL A 16 -7.68 -2.14 -17.70
C VAL A 16 -7.70 -0.84 -16.91
N PRO A 17 -7.73 0.34 -17.56
CA PRO A 17 -7.86 1.61 -16.86
C PRO A 17 -9.16 1.68 -16.07
N HIS A 18 -9.07 1.96 -14.76
CA HIS A 18 -10.20 2.11 -13.87
C HIS A 18 -9.83 3.07 -12.72
N PRO A 19 -10.81 3.73 -12.08
CA PRO A 19 -10.53 4.58 -10.93
C PRO A 19 -10.10 3.75 -9.73
N ALA A 20 -9.05 4.18 -9.02
CA ALA A 20 -8.66 3.63 -7.72
C ALA A 20 -8.87 4.69 -6.63
N VAL A 21 -9.48 4.32 -5.50
CA VAL A 21 -9.89 5.25 -4.45
C VAL A 21 -9.31 4.82 -3.10
N GLY A 22 -8.57 5.73 -2.49
CA GLY A 22 -8.07 5.62 -1.12
C GLY A 22 -9.16 5.91 -0.09
N ILE A 23 -9.50 4.98 0.82
CA ILE A 23 -10.63 5.13 1.76
C ILE A 23 -10.20 5.03 3.22
N ARG A 24 -9.75 6.14 3.81
CA ARG A 24 -9.28 6.17 5.22
C ARG A 24 -10.35 6.01 6.28
N ILE A 25 -11.63 6.18 5.92
CA ILE A 25 -12.78 6.05 6.83
C ILE A 25 -13.85 5.20 6.14
N PRO A 26 -13.61 3.88 6.00
CA PRO A 26 -14.50 3.00 5.24
C PRO A 26 -15.92 2.97 5.81
N GLU A 27 -16.10 3.17 7.12
CA GLU A 27 -17.40 3.17 7.79
C GLU A 27 -18.34 4.28 7.30
N ILE A 28 -17.78 5.37 6.75
CA ILE A 28 -18.54 6.52 6.26
C ILE A 28 -18.60 6.55 4.73
N LEU A 29 -17.47 6.27 4.07
CA LEU A 29 -17.30 6.59 2.65
C LEU A 29 -17.48 5.39 1.71
N LEU A 30 -17.25 4.16 2.18
CA LEU A 30 -17.18 2.98 1.32
C LEU A 30 -18.46 2.73 0.53
N GLU A 31 -19.61 2.75 1.21
CA GLU A 31 -20.91 2.47 0.60
C GLU A 31 -21.24 3.48 -0.51
N GLY A 32 -20.99 4.77 -0.29
CA GLY A 32 -21.23 5.82 -1.29
C GLY A 32 -20.30 5.74 -2.50
N ILE A 33 -19.04 5.34 -2.29
CA ILE A 33 -18.08 5.10 -3.39
C ILE A 33 -18.54 3.92 -4.25
N LEU A 34 -18.98 2.83 -3.62
CA LEU A 34 -19.48 1.66 -4.34
C LEU A 34 -20.79 1.96 -5.08
N ASP A 35 -21.67 2.78 -4.52
CA ASP A 35 -22.87 3.26 -5.21
C ASP A 35 -22.48 4.06 -6.46
N ALA A 36 -21.49 4.95 -6.37
CA ALA A 36 -20.99 5.69 -7.53
C ALA A 36 -20.41 4.76 -8.61
N PHE A 37 -19.63 3.74 -8.23
CA PHE A 37 -19.13 2.75 -9.19
C PHE A 37 -20.27 1.99 -9.89
N LYS A 38 -21.27 1.58 -9.12
CA LYS A 38 -22.45 0.88 -9.65
C LYS A 38 -23.26 1.75 -10.61
N GLU A 39 -23.55 2.98 -10.23
CA GLU A 39 -24.29 3.95 -11.05
C GLU A 39 -23.56 4.25 -12.38
N ARG A 40 -22.24 4.32 -12.34
CA ARG A 40 -21.39 4.56 -13.53
C ARG A 40 -21.05 3.29 -14.28
N ARG A 41 -21.44 2.11 -13.79
CA ARG A 41 -21.15 0.79 -14.38
C ARG A 41 -19.64 0.59 -14.61
N VAL A 42 -18.84 1.03 -13.66
CA VAL A 42 -17.39 0.87 -13.69
C VAL A 42 -16.94 -0.11 -12.62
N ALA A 43 -15.91 -0.89 -12.94
CA ALA A 43 -15.10 -1.51 -11.91
C ALA A 43 -14.21 -0.43 -11.26
N GLY A 44 -13.73 -0.67 -10.05
CA GLY A 44 -12.84 0.28 -9.38
C GLY A 44 -11.89 -0.37 -8.39
N GLY A 45 -10.78 0.30 -8.14
CA GLY A 45 -9.81 -0.06 -7.13
C GLY A 45 -10.20 0.55 -5.79
N LEU A 46 -10.06 -0.23 -4.73
CA LEU A 46 -10.14 0.20 -3.34
C LEU A 46 -8.76 -0.03 -2.72
N MET A 47 -8.16 1.04 -2.23
CA MET A 47 -6.80 0.97 -1.70
C MET A 47 -6.64 1.73 -0.38
N LEU A 48 -5.64 1.32 0.38
CA LEU A 48 -5.11 2.09 1.50
C LEU A 48 -3.62 1.77 1.64
N SER A 49 -2.83 2.76 2.05
CA SER A 49 -1.41 2.54 2.30
C SER A 49 -1.21 1.61 3.49
N PHE A 50 -0.51 0.52 3.25
CA PHE A 50 -0.07 -0.40 4.30
C PHE A 50 1.10 0.21 5.06
N GLY A 51 1.15 -0.08 6.35
CA GLY A 51 2.11 0.44 7.30
C GLY A 51 1.73 1.82 7.80
N ARG A 52 1.36 2.75 6.92
CA ARG A 52 1.01 4.13 7.29
C ARG A 52 -0.47 4.29 7.64
N GLU A 53 -1.37 3.98 6.71
CA GLU A 53 -2.80 4.26 6.89
C GLU A 53 -3.51 3.07 7.54
N THR A 54 -3.24 1.86 7.06
CA THR A 54 -3.53 0.61 7.76
C THR A 54 -2.26 0.05 8.38
N ALA A 55 -2.42 -0.91 9.27
CA ALA A 55 -1.33 -1.73 9.78
C ALA A 55 -1.89 -3.12 10.14
N PRO A 56 -1.03 -4.13 10.39
CA PRO A 56 -1.48 -5.39 10.95
C PRO A 56 -2.27 -5.20 12.25
N GLU A 57 -3.20 -6.10 12.54
CA GLU A 57 -4.09 -6.05 13.71
C GLU A 57 -3.30 -5.92 15.02
N TYR A 58 -2.15 -6.61 15.14
CA TYR A 58 -1.28 -6.51 16.31
C TYR A 58 -0.66 -5.11 16.53
N VAL A 59 -0.55 -4.30 15.48
CA VAL A 59 -0.09 -2.89 15.59
C VAL A 59 -1.24 -2.01 16.06
N ILE A 60 -2.43 -2.20 15.48
CA ILE A 60 -3.63 -1.42 15.80
C ILE A 60 -4.10 -1.64 17.24
N GLU A 61 -3.99 -2.87 17.75
CA GLU A 61 -4.41 -3.24 19.11
C GLU A 61 -3.36 -2.94 20.19
N ALA A 62 -2.15 -2.53 19.79
CA ALA A 62 -1.07 -2.30 20.73
C ALA A 62 -1.32 -1.07 21.63
N PRO A 63 -0.83 -1.07 22.88
CA PRO A 63 -0.85 0.11 23.72
C PRO A 63 -0.15 1.31 23.06
N PRO A 64 -0.58 2.55 23.34
CA PRO A 64 0.08 3.74 22.84
C PRO A 64 1.59 3.75 23.17
N GLY A 65 2.41 4.06 22.17
CA GLY A 65 3.87 4.15 22.31
C GLY A 65 4.65 2.87 22.02
N VAL A 66 3.98 1.74 21.74
CA VAL A 66 4.65 0.51 21.29
C VAL A 66 5.16 0.64 19.84
N TYR A 67 4.36 1.27 18.99
CA TYR A 67 4.68 1.55 17.58
C TYR A 67 4.67 3.06 17.30
N GLU A 68 5.27 3.46 16.18
CA GLU A 68 5.25 4.87 15.76
C GLU A 68 3.81 5.34 15.53
N ILE A 69 3.49 6.58 15.93
CA ILE A 69 2.14 7.15 15.78
C ILE A 69 1.67 7.23 14.32
N THR A 70 2.60 7.22 13.37
CA THR A 70 2.29 7.22 11.94
C THR A 70 1.97 5.83 11.40
N MET A 71 2.12 4.77 12.20
CA MET A 71 1.79 3.41 11.81
C MET A 71 0.31 3.12 12.03
N GLY A 72 -0.40 2.75 10.97
CA GLY A 72 -1.84 2.46 11.03
C GLY A 72 -2.68 3.60 11.59
N HIS A 73 -2.33 4.86 11.29
CA HIS A 73 -2.88 6.04 11.95
C HIS A 73 -4.40 6.23 11.78
N THR A 74 -5.05 5.49 10.87
CA THR A 74 -6.51 5.48 10.75
C THR A 74 -7.20 4.62 11.82
N GLY A 75 -6.44 3.82 12.57
CA GLY A 75 -6.98 2.83 13.51
C GLY A 75 -7.66 1.64 12.82
N THR A 76 -7.43 1.45 11.52
CA THR A 76 -8.02 0.36 10.73
C THR A 76 -6.96 -0.70 10.44
N SER A 77 -7.21 -1.95 10.85
CA SER A 77 -6.32 -3.06 10.51
C SER A 77 -6.46 -3.44 9.03
N ILE A 78 -5.41 -4.05 8.46
CA ILE A 78 -5.41 -4.58 7.09
C ILE A 78 -6.60 -5.53 6.92
N LYS A 79 -6.76 -6.47 7.86
CA LYS A 79 -7.86 -7.43 7.86
C LYS A 79 -9.23 -6.76 7.89
N LYS A 80 -9.42 -5.77 8.76
CA LYS A 80 -10.68 -5.01 8.86
C LYS A 80 -11.01 -4.28 7.56
N TYR A 81 -10.03 -3.58 7.00
CA TYR A 81 -10.21 -2.83 5.76
C TYR A 81 -10.61 -3.73 4.59
N MET A 82 -9.83 -4.79 4.33
CA MET A 82 -10.05 -5.68 3.19
C MET A 82 -11.36 -6.46 3.32
N THR A 83 -11.71 -6.90 4.53
CA THR A 83 -12.99 -7.59 4.78
C THR A 83 -14.17 -6.66 4.53
N ALA A 84 -14.14 -5.43 5.06
CA ALA A 84 -15.20 -4.46 4.86
C ALA A 84 -15.39 -4.10 3.38
N ALA A 85 -14.27 -3.85 2.66
CA ALA A 85 -14.28 -3.59 1.23
C ALA A 85 -14.88 -4.76 0.43
N ALA A 86 -14.47 -5.99 0.74
CA ALA A 86 -14.97 -7.19 0.08
C ALA A 86 -16.46 -7.39 0.31
N GLU A 87 -16.92 -7.42 1.56
CA GLU A 87 -18.32 -7.64 1.91
C GLU A 87 -19.24 -6.58 1.30
N ALA A 88 -18.84 -5.31 1.36
CA ALA A 88 -19.62 -4.23 0.77
C ALA A 88 -19.69 -4.36 -0.76
N SER A 89 -18.59 -4.73 -1.41
CA SER A 89 -18.57 -4.92 -2.88
C SER A 89 -19.47 -6.09 -3.32
N PHE A 90 -19.47 -7.21 -2.59
CA PHE A 90 -20.40 -8.31 -2.83
C PHE A 90 -21.86 -7.89 -2.67
N LYS A 91 -22.18 -7.21 -1.56
CA LYS A 91 -23.53 -6.71 -1.25
C LYS A 91 -24.03 -5.73 -2.31
N LYS A 92 -23.16 -4.86 -2.83
CA LYS A 92 -23.50 -3.89 -3.87
C LYS A 92 -23.52 -4.50 -5.27
N GLY A 93 -22.90 -5.67 -5.46
CA GLY A 93 -22.75 -6.31 -6.75
C GLY A 93 -21.81 -5.54 -7.68
N VAL A 94 -20.72 -5.02 -7.12
CA VAL A 94 -19.70 -4.23 -7.83
C VAL A 94 -18.42 -5.06 -7.94
N LEU A 95 -17.79 -5.04 -9.11
CA LEU A 95 -16.45 -5.60 -9.31
C LEU A 95 -15.41 -4.62 -8.79
N VAL A 96 -14.56 -5.05 -7.87
CA VAL A 96 -13.49 -4.20 -7.35
C VAL A 96 -12.15 -4.93 -7.35
N GLU A 97 -11.07 -4.16 -7.45
CA GLU A 97 -9.73 -4.61 -7.04
C GLU A 97 -9.43 -4.08 -5.66
N ILE A 98 -8.96 -4.93 -4.75
CA ILE A 98 -8.47 -4.49 -3.45
C ILE A 98 -6.94 -4.52 -3.48
N GLU A 99 -6.35 -3.36 -3.24
CA GLU A 99 -4.91 -3.13 -3.31
C GLU A 99 -4.32 -2.90 -1.91
N ALA A 100 -3.21 -3.59 -1.65
CA ALA A 100 -2.27 -3.23 -0.59
C ALA A 100 -1.31 -2.17 -1.14
N ASP A 101 -1.67 -0.89 -0.93
CA ASP A 101 -0.94 0.24 -1.49
C ASP A 101 0.30 0.55 -0.65
N HIS A 102 1.37 1.04 -1.29
CA HIS A 102 2.62 1.47 -0.65
C HIS A 102 3.15 0.55 0.48
N LEU A 103 3.36 -0.74 0.19
CA LEU A 103 4.23 -1.59 1.03
C LEU A 103 5.65 -0.99 1.03
N THR A 104 5.96 -0.22 2.07
CA THR A 104 7.07 0.73 2.02
C THR A 104 8.32 0.15 2.64
N VAL A 105 9.37 0.01 1.83
CA VAL A 105 10.72 -0.26 2.31
C VAL A 105 11.30 1.05 2.84
N ALA A 106 11.40 1.17 4.15
CA ALA A 106 11.90 2.36 4.83
C ALA A 106 12.48 2.00 6.21
N PRO A 107 13.42 2.81 6.74
CA PRO A 107 13.96 2.57 8.08
C PRO A 107 12.89 2.77 9.16
N SER A 108 11.86 3.59 8.88
CA SER A 108 10.69 3.76 9.74
C SER A 108 9.51 4.41 8.99
N SER A 109 8.30 4.35 9.56
CA SER A 109 7.10 4.99 8.99
C SER A 109 7.23 6.51 9.00
N ILE A 110 7.82 7.09 10.05
CA ILE A 110 8.13 8.53 10.12
C ILE A 110 9.11 8.94 9.01
N ALA A 111 10.14 8.12 8.73
CA ALA A 111 11.07 8.39 7.65
C ALA A 111 10.37 8.39 6.28
N ALA A 112 9.48 7.43 6.04
CA ALA A 112 8.64 7.39 4.84
C ALA A 112 7.74 8.63 4.71
N VAL A 113 7.16 9.11 5.82
CA VAL A 113 6.35 10.34 5.84
C VAL A 113 7.20 11.56 5.53
N ARG A 114 8.36 11.75 6.18
CA ARG A 114 9.27 12.88 5.94
C ARG A 114 9.71 12.95 4.48
N ARG A 115 9.94 11.80 3.86
CA ARG A 115 10.24 11.68 2.43
C ARG A 115 9.14 12.27 1.56
N ILE A 116 7.88 11.90 1.83
CA ILE A 116 6.71 12.39 1.09
C ILE A 116 6.58 13.91 1.20
N TYR A 117 6.93 14.48 2.35
CA TYR A 117 6.95 15.93 2.57
C TYR A 117 8.20 16.64 2.02
N GLY A 118 9.07 15.94 1.29
CA GLY A 118 10.23 16.52 0.60
C GLY A 118 11.46 16.75 1.48
N GLY A 119 11.54 16.11 2.66
CA GLY A 119 12.75 16.13 3.48
C GLY A 119 13.93 15.48 2.76
N ARG A 120 15.04 16.20 2.55
CA ARG A 120 16.17 15.77 1.71
C ARG A 120 17.36 15.15 2.46
N GLU A 121 17.17 14.79 3.73
CA GLU A 121 18.19 14.08 4.51
C GLU A 121 17.98 12.58 4.32
N TRP A 122 18.75 12.02 3.39
CA TRP A 122 18.64 10.62 2.99
C TRP A 122 19.83 9.84 3.54
N ALA A 123 19.60 9.07 4.59
CA ALA A 123 20.54 8.02 4.98
C ALA A 123 20.30 6.81 4.09
N VAL A 124 21.38 6.24 3.53
CA VAL A 124 21.31 4.93 2.87
C VAL A 124 20.91 3.92 3.95
N MET A 125 19.83 3.17 3.71
CA MET A 125 19.41 2.13 4.64
C MET A 125 20.54 1.10 4.81
N SER A 126 20.88 0.81 6.05
CA SER A 126 21.71 -0.34 6.38
C SER A 126 20.99 -1.63 6.01
N ARG A 127 21.76 -2.70 5.81
CA ARG A 127 21.19 -4.03 5.51
C ARG A 127 20.22 -4.49 6.60
N GLU A 128 20.53 -4.20 7.86
CA GLU A 128 19.67 -4.57 9.00
C GLU A 128 18.33 -3.82 8.95
N GLU A 129 18.33 -2.53 8.60
CA GLU A 129 17.08 -1.76 8.42
C GLU A 129 16.25 -2.29 7.25
N VAL A 130 16.89 -2.71 6.16
CA VAL A 130 16.20 -3.35 5.03
C VAL A 130 15.58 -4.67 5.47
N GLU A 131 16.33 -5.53 6.16
CA GLU A 131 15.83 -6.83 6.64
C GLU A 131 14.63 -6.65 7.59
N LYS A 132 14.71 -5.74 8.56
CA LYS A 132 13.60 -5.40 9.46
C LYS A 132 12.37 -4.87 8.73
N SER A 133 12.58 -4.00 7.73
CA SER A 133 11.48 -3.45 6.93
C SER A 133 10.80 -4.53 6.10
N LEU A 134 11.58 -5.45 5.51
CA LEU A 134 11.03 -6.60 4.78
C LEU A 134 10.31 -7.59 5.70
N GLU A 135 10.77 -7.80 6.92
CA GLU A 135 10.08 -8.61 7.92
C GLU A 135 8.72 -8.01 8.28
N TYR A 136 8.64 -6.69 8.44
CA TYR A 136 7.38 -6.01 8.66
C TYR A 136 6.45 -6.14 7.44
N ILE A 137 6.94 -5.87 6.23
CA ILE A 137 6.16 -6.05 4.99
C ILE A 137 5.62 -7.48 4.87
N ARG A 138 6.38 -8.50 5.28
CA ARG A 138 5.89 -9.89 5.30
C ARG A 138 4.69 -10.05 6.22
N SER A 139 4.69 -9.46 7.41
CA SER A 139 3.53 -9.55 8.31
C SER A 139 2.29 -8.85 7.73
N GLU A 140 2.48 -7.75 7.01
CA GLU A 140 1.41 -7.06 6.28
C GLU A 140 0.83 -7.93 5.15
N VAL A 141 1.71 -8.56 4.37
CA VAL A 141 1.33 -9.48 3.30
C VAL A 141 0.62 -10.71 3.86
N ASP A 142 1.12 -11.29 4.96
CA ASP A 142 0.51 -12.46 5.61
C ASP A 142 -0.92 -12.14 6.09
N GLU A 143 -1.12 -10.99 6.73
CA GLU A 143 -2.46 -10.55 7.14
C GLU A 143 -3.37 -10.31 5.91
N ALA A 144 -2.87 -9.64 4.86
CA ALA A 144 -3.62 -9.41 3.63
C ALA A 144 -4.07 -10.72 2.97
N VAL A 145 -3.15 -11.68 2.84
CA VAL A 145 -3.40 -13.01 2.25
C VAL A 145 -4.41 -13.77 3.10
N SER A 146 -4.36 -13.64 4.43
CA SER A 146 -5.32 -14.30 5.32
C SER A 146 -6.79 -13.92 5.05
N THR A 147 -7.02 -12.74 4.43
CA THR A 147 -8.37 -12.31 4.03
C THR A 147 -8.86 -12.95 2.73
N SER A 148 -7.95 -13.49 1.91
CA SER A 148 -8.23 -13.96 0.54
C SER A 148 -8.80 -12.91 -0.42
N TYR A 149 -8.78 -11.62 -0.05
CA TYR A 149 -9.39 -10.55 -0.84
C TYR A 149 -8.39 -9.63 -1.55
N VAL A 150 -7.12 -9.68 -1.18
CA VAL A 150 -6.06 -8.91 -1.85
C VAL A 150 -5.88 -9.33 -3.30
N ASN A 151 -5.75 -8.34 -4.19
CA ASN A 151 -5.61 -8.57 -5.63
C ASN A 151 -4.33 -7.96 -6.20
N PHE A 152 -3.84 -6.89 -5.60
CA PHE A 152 -2.69 -6.12 -6.08
C PHE A 152 -1.85 -5.61 -4.92
N TYR A 153 -0.55 -5.46 -5.17
CA TYR A 153 0.43 -4.94 -4.22
C TYR A 153 1.27 -3.88 -4.91
N THR A 154 1.40 -2.72 -4.28
CA THR A 154 2.37 -1.70 -4.69
C THR A 154 3.52 -1.70 -3.69
N ILE A 155 4.74 -1.98 -4.17
CA ILE A 155 5.96 -1.97 -3.35
C ILE A 155 6.67 -0.64 -3.56
N ASP A 156 6.87 0.10 -2.48
CA ASP A 156 7.56 1.38 -2.48
C ASP A 156 9.01 1.19 -2.01
N THR A 157 9.93 1.19 -2.96
CA THR A 157 11.38 1.05 -2.71
C THR A 157 12.12 2.39 -2.72
N CYS A 158 11.41 3.53 -2.64
CA CYS A 158 12.04 4.83 -2.85
C CYS A 158 13.13 5.15 -1.81
N SER A 159 13.10 4.52 -0.62
CA SER A 159 14.16 4.70 0.40
C SER A 159 15.46 3.97 0.07
N LEU A 160 15.46 3.06 -0.92
CA LEU A 160 16.66 2.40 -1.41
C LEU A 160 17.38 3.21 -2.48
N ILE A 161 16.76 4.29 -2.98
CA ILE A 161 17.34 5.15 -4.01
C ILE A 161 18.41 6.04 -3.39
N ASN A 162 19.63 5.97 -3.91
CA ASN A 162 20.71 6.86 -3.52
C ASN A 162 20.58 8.23 -4.21
N TYR A 163 19.84 9.15 -3.58
CA TYR A 163 19.68 10.52 -4.07
C TYR A 163 20.95 11.39 -3.95
N ALA A 164 22.04 10.91 -3.35
CA ALA A 164 23.30 11.65 -3.36
C ALA A 164 23.82 11.82 -4.79
N ALA A 165 23.50 10.88 -5.69
CA ALA A 165 23.85 10.93 -7.10
C ALA A 165 23.30 12.16 -7.82
N ASP A 166 22.18 12.74 -7.38
CA ASP A 166 21.61 13.95 -7.98
C ASP A 166 22.50 15.19 -7.82
N LYS A 167 23.45 15.15 -6.88
CA LYS A 167 24.41 16.24 -6.62
C LYS A 167 25.71 16.07 -7.41
N LEU A 168 25.92 14.92 -8.03
CA LEU A 168 27.13 14.59 -8.75
C LEU A 168 27.06 15.12 -10.19
N SER A 169 28.20 15.55 -10.72
CA SER A 169 28.37 15.79 -12.14
C SER A 169 28.30 14.48 -12.93
N ARG A 170 28.09 14.59 -14.25
CA ARG A 170 28.06 13.43 -15.15
C ARG A 170 29.35 12.60 -15.11
N GLU A 171 30.49 13.25 -14.89
CA GLU A 171 31.79 12.59 -14.82
C GLU A 171 31.95 11.82 -13.51
N GLU A 172 31.52 12.40 -12.38
CA GLU A 172 31.52 11.76 -11.06
C GLU A 172 30.58 10.54 -11.03
N VAL A 173 29.37 10.66 -11.58
CA VAL A 173 28.44 9.51 -11.69
C VAL A 173 29.06 8.37 -12.50
N ARG A 174 29.72 8.68 -13.63
CA ARG A 174 30.38 7.65 -14.44
C ARG A 174 31.50 6.97 -13.67
N LYS A 175 32.29 7.74 -12.95
CA LYS A 175 33.39 7.22 -12.12
C LYS A 175 32.85 6.26 -11.05
N GLU A 176 31.87 6.69 -10.26
CA GLU A 176 31.27 5.85 -9.21
C GLU A 176 30.62 4.58 -9.77
N PHE A 177 29.98 4.66 -10.94
CA PHE A 177 29.38 3.48 -11.57
C PHE A 177 30.43 2.41 -11.91
N TRP A 178 31.55 2.81 -12.51
CA TRP A 178 32.58 1.86 -12.94
C TRP A 178 33.43 1.32 -11.78
N GLU A 179 33.65 2.11 -10.73
CA GLU A 179 34.35 1.65 -9.51
C GLU A 179 33.60 0.53 -8.76
N VAL A 180 32.30 0.34 -9.02
CA VAL A 180 31.48 -0.71 -8.42
C VAL A 180 31.38 -1.97 -9.30
N VAL A 181 31.73 -1.87 -10.58
CA VAL A 181 31.63 -2.97 -11.57
C VAL A 181 32.95 -3.73 -11.75
N GLU A 182 34.08 -3.16 -11.31
CA GLU A 182 35.39 -3.84 -11.21
C GLU A 182 35.57 -4.53 -9.84
#